data_AF-A0A2D0APS3-F1
#
_entry.id   AF-A0A2D0APS3-F1
#
_cell.length_a   1.000
_cell.length_b   1.000
_cell.length_c   1.000
_cell.angle_alpha   90.00
_cell.angle_beta   90.00
_cell.angle_gamma   90.00
#
_symmetry.space_group_name_H-M   'P 1'
#
loop_
_entity.id
_entity.type
_entity.pdbx_description
1 polymer ?
#
loop_
_entity_poly.entity_id
_entity_poly.type
_entity_poly.pdbx_seq_one_letter_code
_entity_poly.pdbx_strand_id
1 'polypeptide(L)'
;MNTFDRVPVHYHVHLDVAGALINMTDRDLDGLFQRNPSGEPLTAAEARRVLTDHLANGRHVIPLAPCEGFDYSGTGCPGHLAEAEADHG
;
A
#
# COMPACT_ATOMS: atom_id res chain seq x y z
N MET A 1 -36.97 5.10 7.00
CA MET A 1 -35.65 4.71 6.49
C MET A 1 -34.97 3.88 7.59
N ASN A 2 -34.81 2.56 7.39
CA ASN A 2 -34.19 1.70 8.40
C ASN A 2 -32.67 1.91 8.39
N THR A 3 -32.14 2.33 9.53
CA THR A 3 -30.75 2.76 9.76
C THR A 3 -29.74 1.61 9.84
N PHE A 4 -30.11 0.40 9.41
CA PHE A 4 -29.40 -0.85 9.71
C PHE A 4 -28.69 -1.53 8.54
N ASP A 5 -28.81 -1.03 7.30
CA ASP A 5 -28.11 -1.61 6.13
C ASP A 5 -26.82 -0.84 5.81
N ARG A 6 -25.93 -0.69 6.78
CA ARG A 6 -24.59 -0.17 6.50
C ARG A 6 -23.72 -1.34 6.07
N VAL A 7 -23.57 -1.51 4.75
CA VAL A 7 -22.58 -2.45 4.20
C VAL A 7 -21.19 -2.03 4.73
N PRO A 8 -20.43 -2.95 5.33
CA PRO A 8 -19.10 -2.64 5.84
C PRO A 8 -18.18 -2.23 4.68
N VAL A 9 -17.47 -1.13 4.89
CA VAL A 9 -16.46 -0.61 3.95
C VAL A 9 -15.08 -0.87 4.56
N HIS A 10 -14.21 -1.50 3.79
CA HIS A 10 -12.82 -1.74 4.15
C HIS A 10 -11.90 -0.78 3.40
N TYR A 11 -10.85 -0.34 4.09
CA TYR A 11 -9.83 0.52 3.53
C TYR A 11 -8.49 -0.21 3.58
N HIS A 12 -7.75 -0.20 2.47
CA HIS A 12 -6.40 -0.74 2.42
C HIS A 12 -5.44 0.19 3.18
N VAL A 13 -4.59 -0.42 4.01
CA VAL A 13 -3.48 0.28 4.65
C VAL A 13 -2.46 0.65 3.57
N HIS A 14 -1.94 1.87 3.67
CA HIS A 14 -0.87 2.36 2.84
C HIS A 14 0.33 2.81 3.66
N LEU A 15 1.47 2.90 2.98
CA LEU A 15 2.72 3.44 3.50
C LEU A 15 2.87 4.88 3.02
N ASP A 16 3.15 5.80 3.96
CA ASP A 16 3.60 7.15 3.63
C ASP A 16 5.07 7.11 3.19
N VAL A 17 5.35 7.57 1.97
CA VAL A 17 6.65 7.36 1.32
C VAL A 17 7.73 8.25 1.93
N ALA A 18 7.42 9.51 2.23
CA ALA A 18 8.36 10.43 2.86
C ALA A 18 8.67 10.00 4.31
N GLY A 19 7.64 9.60 5.05
CA GLY A 19 7.72 9.08 6.39
C GLY A 19 8.54 7.79 6.46
N ALA A 20 8.37 6.88 5.50
CA ALA A 20 9.21 5.70 5.38
C ALA A 20 10.69 6.07 5.19
N LEU A 21 11.00 6.98 4.25
CA LEU A 21 12.37 7.40 3.99
C LEU A 21 13.06 8.07 5.19
N ILE A 22 12.31 8.87 5.95
CA ILE A 22 12.83 9.62 7.10
C ILE A 22 12.99 8.72 8.34
N ASN A 23 12.04 7.82 8.61
CA ASN A 23 11.93 7.15 9.90
C ASN A 23 12.33 5.67 9.88
N MET A 24 12.27 4.99 8.73
CA MET A 24 12.59 3.56 8.67
C MET A 24 14.10 3.34 8.63
N THR A 25 14.55 2.40 9.47
CA THR A 25 15.94 1.94 9.48
C THR A 25 16.21 1.02 8.30
N ASP A 26 17.48 0.75 8.00
CA ASP A 26 17.81 -0.21 6.95
C ASP A 26 17.24 -1.60 7.25
N ARG A 27 17.13 -1.99 8.52
CA ARG A 27 16.50 -3.26 8.91
C ARG A 27 15.00 -3.29 8.60
N ASP A 28 14.31 -2.17 8.71
CA ASP A 28 12.87 -2.08 8.41
C ASP A 28 12.61 -2.08 6.90
N LEU A 29 13.56 -1.52 6.12
CA LEU A 29 13.48 -1.43 4.67
C LEU A 29 13.93 -2.71 3.96
N ASP A 30 14.77 -3.52 4.61
CA ASP A 30 15.25 -4.78 4.05
C ASP A 30 14.09 -5.77 3.87
N GLY A 31 13.84 -6.18 2.62
CA GLY A 31 12.73 -7.05 2.26
C GLY A 31 11.35 -6.40 2.30
N LEU A 32 11.26 -5.09 2.45
CA LEU A 32 9.97 -4.35 2.38
C LEU A 32 9.30 -4.48 1.00
N PHE A 33 10.09 -4.58 -0.06
CA PHE A 33 9.62 -4.77 -1.43
C PHE A 33 10.14 -6.09 -2.00
N GLN A 34 9.42 -6.65 -2.96
CA GLN A 34 9.86 -7.80 -3.73
C GLN A 34 10.07 -7.40 -5.19
N ARG A 35 11.01 -8.07 -5.87
CA ARG A 35 11.14 -7.93 -7.33
C ARG A 35 9.85 -8.39 -8.02
N ASN A 36 9.54 -7.77 -9.15
CA ASN A 36 8.46 -8.20 -10.05
C ASN A 36 9.07 -8.67 -11.38
N PRO A 37 8.85 -9.92 -11.84
CA PRO A 37 8.01 -10.98 -11.23
C PRO A 37 8.49 -11.40 -9.83
N SER A 38 7.53 -11.84 -9.00
CA SER A 38 7.76 -12.22 -7.60
C SER A 38 8.98 -13.13 -7.46
N GLY A 39 9.97 -12.66 -6.72
CA GLY A 39 11.25 -13.32 -6.55
C GLY A 39 11.92 -12.87 -5.27
N GLU A 40 13.21 -12.52 -5.37
CA GLU A 40 13.98 -12.13 -4.20
C GLU A 40 13.48 -10.81 -3.59
N PRO A 41 13.47 -10.69 -2.24
CA PRO A 41 13.26 -9.43 -1.57
C PRO A 41 14.32 -8.40 -1.98
N LEU A 42 13.92 -7.14 -2.07
CA LEU A 42 14.84 -6.04 -2.30
C LEU A 42 15.64 -5.75 -1.04
N THR A 43 16.91 -5.41 -1.23
CA THR A 43 17.75 -4.89 -0.16
C THR A 43 17.26 -3.53 0.33
N ALA A 44 17.61 -3.14 1.55
CA ALA A 44 17.28 -1.81 2.09
C ALA A 44 17.65 -0.64 1.14
N ALA A 45 18.81 -0.72 0.48
CA ALA A 45 19.27 0.31 -0.45
C ALA A 45 18.39 0.38 -1.72
N GLU A 46 17.94 -0.77 -2.23
CA GLU A 46 17.01 -0.83 -3.35
C GLU A 46 15.61 -0.34 -2.94
N ALA A 47 15.14 -0.70 -1.75
CA ALA A 47 13.89 -0.20 -1.19
C ALA A 47 13.88 1.34 -1.08
N ARG A 48 14.97 1.97 -0.61
CA ARG A 48 15.12 3.44 -0.58
C ARG A 48 15.01 4.06 -1.97
N ARG A 49 15.58 3.41 -3.00
CA ARG A 49 15.46 3.88 -4.39
C ARG A 49 14.03 3.81 -4.90
N VAL A 50 13.32 2.71 -4.60
CA VAL A 50 11.89 2.57 -4.96
C VAL A 50 11.07 3.69 -4.32
N LEU A 51 11.21 3.91 -3.02
CA LEU A 51 10.50 4.99 -2.31
C LEU A 51 10.84 6.38 -2.89
N THR A 52 12.11 6.63 -3.22
CA THR A 52 12.53 7.90 -3.83
C THR A 52 11.93 8.10 -5.22
N ASP A 53 11.88 7.04 -6.03
CA ASP A 53 11.24 7.07 -7.35
C ASP A 53 9.74 7.36 -7.24
N HIS A 54 9.05 6.76 -6.26
CA HIS A 54 7.65 7.08 -6.00
C HIS A 54 7.44 8.57 -5.70
N LEU A 55 8.25 9.17 -4.83
CA LEU A 55 8.17 10.62 -4.56
C LEU A 55 8.46 11.46 -5.81
N ALA A 56 9.48 11.08 -6.60
CA ALA A 56 9.82 11.78 -7.83
C ALA A 56 8.67 11.77 -8.84
N ASN A 57 7.82 10.75 -8.81
CA ASN A 57 6.60 10.62 -9.61
C ASN A 57 5.35 11.23 -8.95
N GLY A 58 5.49 11.98 -7.85
CA GLY A 58 4.37 12.60 -7.13
C GLY A 58 3.49 11.61 -6.37
N ARG A 59 4.01 10.41 -6.08
CA ARG A 59 3.31 9.36 -5.31
C ARG A 59 3.76 9.46 -3.86
N HIS A 60 2.90 10.03 -3.02
CA HIS A 60 3.14 10.27 -1.60
C HIS A 60 2.76 9.08 -0.72
N VAL A 61 1.83 8.24 -1.17
CA VAL A 61 1.40 7.02 -0.48
C VAL A 61 1.44 5.82 -1.42
N ILE A 62 1.78 4.64 -0.89
CA ILE A 62 1.82 3.37 -1.64
C ILE A 62 0.96 2.33 -0.90
N PRO A 63 0.05 1.61 -1.57
CA PRO A 63 -0.76 0.61 -0.89
C PRO A 63 0.07 -0.64 -0.57
N LEU A 64 -0.19 -1.25 0.60
CA LEU A 64 0.49 -2.48 1.00
C LEU A 64 -0.09 -3.75 0.34
N ALA A 65 -1.24 -3.62 -0.32
CA ALA A 65 -1.89 -4.65 -1.12
C ALA A 65 -2.44 -4.04 -2.42
N PRO A 66 -2.69 -4.83 -3.47
CA PRO A 66 -3.37 -4.33 -4.66
C PRO A 66 -4.69 -3.64 -4.29
N CYS A 67 -4.88 -2.40 -4.74
CA CYS A 67 -6.08 -1.61 -4.46
C CYS A 67 -6.53 -0.93 -5.74
N GLU A 68 -7.75 -1.22 -6.16
CA GLU A 68 -8.34 -0.62 -7.35
C GLU A 68 -8.71 0.85 -7.08
N GLY A 69 -8.35 1.74 -8.01
CA GLY A 69 -8.65 3.18 -7.87
C GLY A 69 -7.87 3.88 -6.75
N PHE A 70 -6.76 3.30 -6.27
CA PHE A 70 -5.94 3.90 -5.23
C PHE A 70 -5.36 5.26 -5.65
N ASP A 71 -5.56 6.28 -4.82
CA ASP A 71 -4.97 7.60 -5.01
C ASP A 71 -3.59 7.69 -4.34
N TYR A 72 -2.54 7.62 -5.17
CA TYR A 72 -1.15 7.72 -4.75
C TYR A 72 -0.76 9.13 -4.26
N SER A 73 -1.58 10.17 -4.50
CA SER A 73 -1.23 11.54 -4.12
C SER A 73 -1.42 11.83 -2.63
N GLY A 74 -2.24 11.04 -1.92
CA GLY A 74 -2.40 11.15 -0.46
C GLY A 74 -3.74 10.68 0.09
N THR A 75 -4.79 10.60 -0.73
CA THR A 75 -6.12 10.14 -0.25
C THR A 75 -6.13 8.63 0.00
N GLY A 76 -5.36 7.87 -0.78
CA GLY A 76 -5.21 6.44 -0.61
C GLY A 76 -6.40 5.63 -1.12
N CYS A 77 -6.81 4.63 -0.34
CA CYS A 77 -7.87 3.69 -0.74
C CYS A 77 -9.24 4.40 -0.77
N PRO A 78 -10.00 4.30 -1.87
CA PRO A 78 -11.33 4.92 -1.98
C PRO A 78 -12.38 4.27 -1.05
N GLY A 79 -12.07 3.09 -0.53
CA GLY A 79 -12.97 2.27 0.27
C GLY A 79 -13.64 1.24 -0.62
N HIS A 80 -13.50 -0.03 -0.24
CA HIS A 80 -14.12 -1.14 -0.95
C HIS A 80 -15.21 -1.74 -0.07
N LEU A 81 -16.35 -2.04 -0.65
CA LEU A 81 -17.36 -2.84 0.03
C LEU A 81 -16.75 -4.21 0.30
N ALA A 82 -17.00 -4.79 1.48
CA ALA A 82 -16.65 -6.18 1.70
C ALA A 82 -17.34 -7.01 0.62
N GLU A 83 -16.59 -7.57 -0.32
CA GLU A 83 -17.10 -8.63 -1.17
C GLU A 83 -17.56 -9.73 -0.22
N ALA A 84 -18.84 -10.10 -0.28
CA ALA A 84 -19.36 -11.26 0.42
C ALA A 84 -18.40 -12.41 0.11
N GLU A 85 -17.76 -12.92 1.16
CA GLU A 85 -16.63 -13.85 1.09
C GLU A 85 -16.87 -14.90 0.00
N ALA A 86 -16.20 -14.78 -1.14
CA ALA A 86 -16.13 -15.86 -2.10
C ALA A 86 -15.17 -16.88 -1.49
N ASP A 87 -15.74 -17.76 -0.68
CA ASP A 87 -15.24 -19.09 -0.32
C ASP A 87 -14.22 -19.58 -1.35
N HIS A 88 -12.95 -19.58 -0.97
CA HIS A 88 -11.90 -20.28 -1.68
C HIS A 88 -11.64 -21.53 -0.84
N GLY A 89 -12.26 -22.63 -1.29
CA GLY A 89 -12.46 -23.89 -0.57
C GLY A 89 -11.21 -24.67 -0.18
#